data_AF-A0A7C4KTS2-F1
#
_entry.id   AF-A0A7C4KTS2-F1
#
_cell.length_a   1.000
_cell.length_b   1.000
_cell.length_c   1.000
_cell.angle_alpha   90.00
_cell.angle_beta   90.00
_cell.angle_gamma   90.00
#
_symmetry.space_group_name_H-M   'P 1'
#
loop_
_entity.id
_entity.type
_entity.pdbx_description
1 polymer ?
#
loop_
_entity_poly.entity_id
_entity_poly.type
_entity_poly.pdbx_seq_one_letter_code
_entity_poly.pdbx_strand_id
1 'polypeptide(L)'
;MSESQTIKLGARPIELVDRIPTPEEVFKLSKIGWKEVAFILMGPAFIAVGDAFGSGEWLMIPVFTVRYGWGMAWAIWLLVLCQAVYQIMWTRLIVIYGEIPAIFFSRLPGGPRFWSWFIAINHAARVAWPGWAMGAATAAAAMILGRIPGAADAPFVRGIAAVLFFIVLLTLLFGGKVERMLEIVMKVLTAFIVIALLFIVLPLTIKMDVLREFAVGL
;
A
#
# COMPACT_ATOMS: atom_id res chain seq x y z
N MET A 1 -37.27 -5.84 12.88
CA MET A 1 -35.88 -6.11 13.30
C MET A 1 -35.73 -7.62 13.29
N SER A 2 -35.07 -8.16 12.27
CA SER A 2 -34.75 -9.60 12.23
C SER A 2 -33.81 -9.91 13.40
N GLU A 3 -34.07 -10.95 14.18
CA GLU A 3 -33.14 -11.39 15.23
C GLU A 3 -31.81 -11.77 14.57
N SER A 4 -30.73 -11.08 14.94
CA SER A 4 -29.37 -11.39 14.47
C SER A 4 -29.02 -12.81 14.92
N GLN A 5 -29.05 -13.77 14.00
CA GLN A 5 -28.62 -15.13 14.27
C GLN A 5 -27.10 -15.17 14.30
N THR A 6 -26.51 -15.72 15.36
CA THR A 6 -25.06 -15.86 15.44
C THR A 6 -24.65 -17.31 15.20
N ILE A 7 -23.70 -17.54 14.28
CA ILE A 7 -23.12 -18.87 14.03
C ILE A 7 -21.72 -18.96 14.62
N LYS A 8 -21.32 -20.14 15.09
CA LYS A 8 -19.97 -20.36 15.61
C LYS A 8 -18.98 -20.57 14.44
N LEU A 9 -18.02 -19.67 14.29
CA LEU A 9 -16.95 -19.76 13.30
C LEU A 9 -15.59 -19.81 14.01
N GLY A 10 -15.04 -21.03 14.12
CA GLY A 10 -13.82 -21.29 14.88
C GLY A 10 -14.01 -21.03 16.39
N ALA A 11 -13.14 -20.19 16.97
CA ALA A 11 -13.15 -19.90 18.40
C ALA A 11 -14.16 -18.82 18.84
N ARG A 12 -14.79 -18.08 17.92
CA ARG A 12 -15.71 -16.96 18.22
C ARG A 12 -17.01 -17.07 17.40
N PRO A 13 -18.14 -16.51 17.87
CA PRO A 13 -19.34 -16.38 17.05
C PRO A 13 -19.17 -15.29 15.98
N ILE A 14 -20.01 -15.31 14.94
CA ILE A 14 -20.15 -14.26 13.94
C ILE A 14 -21.63 -14.04 13.66
N GLU A 15 -22.02 -12.79 13.44
CA GLU A 15 -23.37 -12.41 13.05
C GLU A 15 -23.65 -12.89 11.62
N LEU A 16 -24.74 -13.64 11.46
CA LEU A 16 -25.23 -14.09 10.18
C LEU A 16 -26.13 -13.01 9.61
N VAL A 17 -25.75 -12.51 8.44
CA VAL A 17 -26.56 -11.56 7.66
C VAL A 17 -27.08 -12.27 6.43
N ASP A 18 -28.38 -12.13 6.16
CA ASP A 18 -29.06 -12.82 5.04
C ASP A 18 -28.47 -12.46 3.67
N ARG A 19 -28.00 -11.22 3.53
CA ARG A 19 -27.42 -10.70 2.28
C ARG A 19 -26.40 -9.60 2.58
N ILE A 20 -25.23 -9.71 1.94
CA ILE A 20 -24.25 -8.63 1.91
C ILE A 20 -24.81 -7.50 1.02
N PRO A 21 -24.84 -6.25 1.50
CA PRO A 21 -25.35 -5.13 0.70
C PRO A 21 -24.47 -4.94 -0.54
N THR A 22 -25.13 -4.61 -1.66
CA THR A 22 -24.45 -4.29 -2.92
C THR A 22 -23.74 -2.93 -2.82
N PRO A 23 -22.68 -2.68 -3.60
CA PRO A 23 -22.01 -1.40 -3.52
C PRO A 23 -22.95 -0.24 -3.92
N GLU A 24 -23.93 -0.45 -4.81
CA GLU A 24 -25.00 0.51 -5.09
C GLU A 24 -25.83 0.87 -3.84
N GLU A 25 -26.22 -0.12 -3.04
CA GLU A 25 -26.97 0.09 -1.79
C GLU A 25 -26.12 0.82 -0.73
N VAL A 26 -24.84 0.45 -0.60
CA VAL A 26 -23.90 1.06 0.36
C VAL A 26 -23.61 2.52 0.02
N PHE A 27 -23.29 2.81 -1.24
CA PHE A 27 -22.92 4.15 -1.69
C PHE A 27 -24.13 4.99 -2.13
N LYS A 28 -25.35 4.44 -2.06
CA LYS A 28 -26.60 5.09 -2.50
C LYS A 28 -26.54 5.55 -3.95
N LEU A 29 -26.03 4.70 -4.84
CA LEU A 29 -25.88 4.94 -6.26
C LEU A 29 -26.96 4.17 -7.05
N SER A 30 -27.46 4.77 -8.13
CA SER A 30 -28.45 4.10 -8.99
C SER A 30 -27.84 2.99 -9.84
N LYS A 31 -26.61 3.21 -10.34
CA LYS A 31 -25.85 2.24 -11.11
C LYS A 31 -24.36 2.58 -11.04
N ILE A 32 -23.52 1.57 -10.88
CA ILE A 32 -22.07 1.75 -10.94
C ILE A 32 -21.62 1.75 -12.41
N GLY A 33 -21.11 2.89 -12.87
CA GLY A 33 -20.36 3.03 -14.11
C GLY A 33 -18.86 3.22 -13.84
N TRP A 34 -18.10 3.43 -14.91
CA TRP A 34 -16.65 3.64 -14.83
C TRP A 34 -16.26 4.91 -14.05
N LYS A 35 -17.13 5.94 -14.07
CA LYS A 35 -16.92 7.18 -13.31
C LYS A 35 -17.07 6.95 -11.82
N GLU A 36 -18.12 6.23 -11.42
CA GLU A 36 -18.38 5.88 -10.02
C GLU A 36 -17.26 4.99 -9.48
N VAL A 37 -16.76 4.04 -10.30
CA VAL A 37 -15.58 3.26 -9.95
C VAL A 37 -14.38 4.17 -9.67
N ALA A 38 -14.02 5.04 -10.61
CA ALA A 38 -12.82 5.87 -10.52
C ALA A 38 -12.88 6.90 -9.37
N PHE A 39 -14.03 7.55 -9.15
CA PHE A 39 -14.12 8.68 -8.24
C PHE A 39 -14.67 8.33 -6.84
N ILE A 40 -15.49 7.27 -6.73
CA ILE A 40 -16.19 6.90 -5.49
C ILE A 40 -15.60 5.61 -4.90
N LEU A 41 -15.51 4.53 -5.68
CA LEU A 41 -15.12 3.22 -5.14
C LEU A 41 -13.60 3.05 -4.96
N MET A 42 -12.78 3.72 -5.79
CA MET A 42 -11.32 3.57 -5.73
C MET A 42 -10.63 4.32 -4.57
N GLY A 43 -11.35 5.08 -3.74
CA GLY A 43 -10.76 5.89 -2.67
C GLY A 43 -9.75 5.15 -1.78
N PRO A 44 -10.16 4.04 -1.12
CA PRO A 44 -9.25 3.23 -0.32
C PRO A 44 -8.11 2.60 -1.13
N ALA A 45 -8.34 2.28 -2.40
CA ALA A 45 -7.32 1.71 -3.27
C ALA A 45 -6.20 2.73 -3.57
N PHE A 46 -6.52 4.01 -3.74
CA PHE A 46 -5.49 5.04 -3.91
C PHE A 46 -4.63 5.25 -2.67
N ILE A 47 -5.18 5.06 -1.46
CA ILE A 47 -4.40 5.08 -0.23
C ILE A 47 -3.40 3.91 -0.22
N ALA A 48 -3.85 2.69 -0.58
CA ALA A 48 -2.98 1.52 -0.67
C ALA A 48 -1.90 1.64 -1.76
N VAL A 49 -2.24 2.22 -2.92
CA VAL A 49 -1.26 2.52 -3.98
C VAL A 49 -0.26 3.58 -3.51
N GLY A 50 -0.72 4.59 -2.78
CA GLY A 50 0.13 5.60 -2.15
C GLY A 50 1.15 5.01 -1.18
N ASP A 51 0.76 4.01 -0.38
CA ASP A 51 1.66 3.25 0.48
C ASP A 51 2.77 2.55 -0.31
N ALA A 52 2.43 1.89 -1.43
CA ALA A 52 3.42 1.24 -2.30
C ALA A 52 4.40 2.23 -2.97
N PHE A 53 3.93 3.43 -3.33
CA PHE A 53 4.82 4.49 -3.84
C PHE A 53 5.71 5.06 -2.73
N GLY A 54 5.15 5.32 -1.55
CA GLY A 54 5.86 5.89 -0.41
C GLY A 54 6.87 4.93 0.23
N SER A 55 6.60 3.63 0.19
CA SER A 55 7.48 2.60 0.76
C SER A 55 8.77 2.40 -0.04
N GLY A 56 8.83 2.90 -1.29
CA GLY A 56 9.93 2.68 -2.21
C GLY A 56 9.90 1.30 -2.89
N GLU A 57 8.84 0.51 -2.70
CA GLU A 57 8.67 -0.78 -3.39
C GLU A 57 8.74 -0.64 -4.92
N TRP A 58 8.22 0.47 -5.46
CA TRP A 58 8.27 0.75 -6.89
C TRP A 58 9.69 0.97 -7.43
N LEU A 59 10.64 1.42 -6.61
CA LEU A 59 12.06 1.57 -7.00
C LEU A 59 12.80 0.24 -7.02
N MET A 60 12.25 -0.80 -6.38
CA MET A 60 12.92 -2.10 -6.34
C MET A 60 13.05 -2.68 -7.75
N ILE A 61 12.05 -2.56 -8.62
CA ILE A 61 12.16 -3.10 -9.99
C ILE A 61 13.41 -2.54 -10.71
N PRO A 62 13.58 -1.22 -10.90
CA PRO A 62 14.80 -0.68 -11.51
C PRO A 62 16.09 -1.08 -10.80
N VAL A 63 16.12 -1.01 -9.46
CA VAL A 63 17.33 -1.32 -8.69
C VAL A 63 17.76 -2.77 -8.88
N PHE A 64 16.82 -3.70 -8.82
CA PHE A 64 17.10 -5.12 -8.98
C PHE A 64 17.38 -5.47 -10.44
N THR A 65 16.72 -4.85 -11.41
CA THR A 65 17.04 -5.01 -12.83
C THR A 65 18.47 -4.59 -13.13
N VAL A 66 18.91 -3.43 -12.64
CA VAL A 66 20.29 -2.95 -12.86
C VAL A 66 21.31 -3.86 -12.19
N ARG A 67 20.99 -4.45 -11.04
CA ARG A 67 21.91 -5.31 -10.28
C ARG A 67 21.95 -6.77 -10.76
N TYR A 68 20.82 -7.28 -11.22
CA TYR A 68 20.60 -8.73 -11.44
C TYR A 68 20.05 -9.08 -12.83
N GLY A 69 19.89 -8.09 -13.71
CA GLY A 69 19.39 -8.27 -15.08
C GLY A 69 17.87 -8.36 -15.19
N TRP A 70 17.38 -8.49 -16.43
CA TRP A 70 15.96 -8.47 -16.75
C TRP A 70 15.19 -9.70 -16.26
N GLY A 71 15.85 -10.84 -16.11
CA GLY A 71 15.26 -12.04 -15.50
C GLY A 71 14.74 -11.80 -14.07
N MET A 72 15.45 -11.00 -13.27
CA MET A 72 14.98 -10.60 -11.93
C MET A 72 13.75 -9.68 -12.00
N ALA A 73 13.66 -8.82 -13.03
CA ALA A 73 12.51 -7.96 -13.24
C ALA A 73 11.21 -8.79 -13.42
N TRP A 74 11.28 -9.90 -14.15
CA TRP A 74 10.15 -10.82 -14.33
C TRP A 74 9.75 -11.54 -13.04
N ALA A 75 10.72 -11.93 -12.21
CA ALA A 75 10.42 -12.48 -10.88
C ALA A 75 9.68 -11.47 -10.00
N ILE A 76 10.06 -10.19 -10.07
CA ILE A 76 9.37 -9.12 -9.34
C ILE A 76 7.95 -8.88 -9.88
N TRP A 77 7.75 -8.94 -11.20
CA TRP A 77 6.40 -8.90 -11.78
C TRP A 77 5.50 -10.01 -11.25
N LEU A 78 6.02 -11.25 -11.17
CA LEU A 78 5.29 -12.36 -10.57
C LEU A 78 4.93 -12.08 -9.10
N LEU A 79 5.87 -11.55 -8.32
CA LEU A 79 5.64 -11.15 -6.93
C LEU A 79 4.53 -10.09 -6.80
N VAL A 80 4.53 -9.07 -7.67
CA VAL A 80 3.48 -8.04 -7.70
C VAL A 80 2.11 -8.63 -8.04
N LEU A 81 2.05 -9.58 -8.97
CA LEU A 81 0.80 -10.29 -9.30
C LEU A 81 0.30 -11.12 -8.11
N CYS A 82 1.19 -11.86 -7.44
CA CYS A 82 0.86 -12.60 -6.23
C CYS A 82 0.37 -11.67 -5.11
N GLN A 83 1.00 -10.51 -4.93
CA GLN A 83 0.58 -9.48 -3.98
C GLN A 83 -0.81 -8.94 -4.32
N ALA A 84 -1.12 -8.69 -5.60
CA ALA A 84 -2.44 -8.25 -6.03
C ALA A 84 -3.52 -9.31 -5.72
N VAL A 85 -3.25 -10.58 -6.04
CA VAL A 85 -4.17 -11.69 -5.71
C VAL A 85 -4.39 -11.79 -4.19
N TYR A 86 -3.32 -11.72 -3.41
CA TYR A 86 -3.37 -11.75 -1.95
C TYR A 86 -4.25 -10.61 -1.40
N GLN A 87 -4.07 -9.38 -1.88
CA GLN A 87 -4.86 -8.22 -1.45
C GLN A 87 -6.35 -8.36 -1.83
N ILE A 88 -6.65 -8.85 -3.04
CA ILE A 88 -8.03 -9.10 -3.47
C ILE A 88 -8.69 -10.16 -2.59
N MET A 89 -7.98 -11.25 -2.27
CA MET A 89 -8.50 -12.29 -1.39
C MET A 89 -8.83 -11.76 -0.01
N TRP A 90 -7.93 -10.99 0.61
CA TRP A 90 -8.21 -10.39 1.92
C TRP A 90 -9.35 -9.39 1.90
N THR A 91 -9.44 -8.56 0.86
CA THR A 91 -10.54 -7.61 0.70
C THR A 91 -11.88 -8.35 0.61
N ARG A 92 -11.95 -9.46 -0.12
CA ARG A 92 -13.14 -10.31 -0.18
C ARG A 92 -13.49 -10.89 1.18
N LEU A 93 -12.50 -11.37 1.95
CA LEU A 93 -12.74 -11.89 3.29
C LEU A 93 -13.30 -10.80 4.22
N ILE A 94 -12.79 -9.57 4.14
CA ILE A 94 -13.31 -8.43 4.92
C ILE A 94 -14.78 -8.16 4.57
N VAL A 95 -15.13 -8.16 3.28
CA VAL A 95 -16.51 -7.93 2.82
C VAL A 95 -17.45 -9.07 3.26
N ILE A 96 -16.99 -10.32 3.22
CA ILE A 96 -17.80 -11.49 3.58
C ILE A 96 -18.03 -11.57 5.09
N TYR A 97 -16.99 -11.39 5.90
CA TYR A 97 -17.06 -11.57 7.34
C TYR A 97 -17.36 -10.28 8.10
N GLY A 98 -17.26 -9.11 7.48
CA GLY A 98 -17.45 -7.81 8.13
C GLY A 98 -16.38 -7.48 9.18
N GLU A 99 -15.30 -8.27 9.26
CA GLU A 99 -14.24 -8.16 10.25
C GLU A 99 -12.88 -7.94 9.56
N ILE A 100 -11.99 -7.21 10.23
CA ILE A 100 -10.60 -7.08 9.77
C ILE A 100 -9.86 -8.43 9.91
N PRO A 101 -8.83 -8.69 9.07
CA PRO A 101 -8.08 -9.96 9.10
C PRO A 101 -7.57 -10.32 10.48
N ALA A 102 -7.13 -9.34 11.28
CA ALA A 102 -6.61 -9.58 12.61
C ALA A 102 -7.61 -10.23 13.57
N ILE A 103 -8.89 -9.88 13.46
CA ILE A 103 -9.96 -10.52 14.25
C ILE A 103 -10.23 -11.92 13.71
N PHE A 104 -10.23 -12.10 12.38
CA PHE A 104 -10.38 -13.41 11.76
C PHE A 104 -9.32 -14.40 12.24
N PHE A 105 -8.04 -13.99 12.30
CA PHE A 105 -6.95 -14.84 12.82
C PHE A 105 -7.18 -15.30 14.26
N SER A 106 -7.82 -14.50 15.10
CA SER A 106 -8.13 -14.89 16.49
C SER A 106 -9.05 -16.13 16.59
N ARG A 107 -9.68 -16.54 15.48
CA ARG A 107 -10.55 -17.71 15.35
C ARG A 107 -9.78 -19.00 15.03
N LEU A 108 -8.52 -18.89 14.59
CA LEU A 108 -7.68 -20.02 14.20
C LEU A 108 -7.08 -20.75 15.42
N PRO A 109 -6.60 -22.00 15.25
CA PRO A 109 -5.85 -22.72 16.28
C PRO A 109 -4.70 -21.88 16.85
N GLY A 110 -4.49 -21.95 18.17
CA GLY A 110 -3.62 -21.02 18.93
C GLY A 110 -4.40 -19.93 19.67
N GLY A 111 -5.61 -19.63 19.22
CA GLY A 111 -6.56 -18.76 19.92
C GLY A 111 -6.17 -17.27 19.94
N PRO A 112 -7.05 -16.41 20.50
CA PRO A 112 -6.91 -14.96 20.36
C PRO A 112 -5.61 -14.38 20.90
N ARG A 113 -5.09 -14.93 22.01
CA ARG A 113 -3.86 -14.44 22.64
C ARG A 113 -2.63 -14.64 21.76
N PHE A 114 -2.46 -15.84 21.19
CA PHE A 114 -1.35 -16.12 20.29
C PHE A 114 -1.40 -15.22 19.06
N TRP A 115 -2.55 -15.19 18.38
CA TRP A 115 -2.69 -14.43 17.13
C TRP A 115 -2.56 -12.92 17.34
N SER A 116 -3.05 -12.38 18.45
CA SER A 116 -2.88 -10.94 18.77
C SER A 116 -1.40 -10.58 18.91
N TRP A 117 -0.63 -11.37 19.65
CA TRP A 117 0.81 -11.14 19.78
C TRP A 117 1.56 -11.38 18.49
N PHE A 118 1.26 -12.48 17.78
CA PHE A 118 1.89 -12.80 16.51
C PHE A 118 1.70 -11.67 15.50
N ILE A 119 0.48 -11.17 15.34
CA ILE A 119 0.18 -10.07 14.42
C ILE A 119 0.85 -8.77 14.88
N ALA A 120 0.79 -8.43 16.16
CA ALA A 120 1.42 -7.22 16.68
C ALA A 120 2.94 -7.23 16.46
N ILE A 121 3.60 -8.35 16.74
CA ILE A 121 5.04 -8.51 16.52
C ILE A 121 5.37 -8.44 15.03
N ASN A 122 4.63 -9.15 14.17
CA ASN A 122 4.87 -9.10 12.72
C ASN A 122 4.63 -7.70 12.13
N HIS A 123 3.61 -7.00 12.61
CA HIS A 123 3.33 -5.63 12.18
C HIS A 123 4.42 -4.66 12.64
N ALA A 124 4.85 -4.76 13.90
CA ALA A 124 6.01 -4.03 14.39
C ALA A 124 7.25 -4.38 13.57
N ALA A 125 7.47 -5.67 13.26
CA ALA A 125 8.57 -6.18 12.46
C ALA A 125 8.58 -5.66 11.00
N ARG A 126 7.42 -5.27 10.48
CA ARG A 126 7.31 -4.64 9.16
C ARG A 126 7.54 -3.11 9.26
N VAL A 127 6.90 -2.47 10.23
CA VAL A 127 6.73 -1.00 10.26
C VAL A 127 7.82 -0.27 11.05
N ALA A 128 8.48 -0.91 12.03
CA ALA A 128 9.52 -0.26 12.82
C ALA A 128 10.84 0.01 12.06
N TRP A 129 10.90 -0.32 10.77
CA TRP A 129 12.08 -0.19 9.94
C TRP A 129 12.06 1.23 9.41
N PRO A 130 13.07 2.07 9.69
CA PRO A 130 13.07 3.47 9.31
C PRO A 130 13.23 3.68 7.79
N GLY A 131 13.10 2.64 6.97
CA GLY A 131 13.32 2.67 5.52
C GLY A 131 12.48 3.75 4.82
N TRP A 132 11.22 3.92 5.20
CA TRP A 132 10.32 4.89 4.56
C TRP A 132 10.69 6.34 4.93
N ALA A 133 10.90 6.61 6.21
CA ALA A 133 11.33 7.92 6.69
C ALA A 133 12.72 8.29 6.13
N MET A 134 13.63 7.31 6.05
CA MET A 134 14.96 7.48 5.46
C MET A 134 14.90 7.73 3.95
N GLY A 135 13.99 7.07 3.23
CA GLY A 135 13.77 7.32 1.80
C GLY A 135 13.31 8.75 1.54
N ALA A 136 12.25 9.19 2.26
CA ALA A 136 11.76 10.56 2.18
C ALA A 136 12.82 11.59 2.59
N ALA A 137 13.57 11.31 3.67
CA ALA A 137 14.64 12.18 4.12
C ALA A 137 15.81 12.28 3.14
N THR A 138 16.14 11.19 2.45
CA THR A 138 17.19 11.19 1.43
C THR A 138 16.78 12.07 0.25
N ALA A 139 15.52 11.97 -0.20
CA ALA A 139 14.99 12.83 -1.26
C ALA A 139 14.97 14.31 -0.82
N ALA A 140 14.50 14.60 0.39
CA ALA A 140 14.49 15.96 0.94
C ALA A 140 15.91 16.53 1.08
N ALA A 141 16.85 15.75 1.62
CA ALA A 141 18.26 16.13 1.72
C ALA A 141 18.86 16.40 0.33
N ALA A 142 18.53 15.59 -0.68
CA ALA A 142 19.01 15.79 -2.04
C ALA A 142 18.53 17.11 -2.64
N MET A 143 17.26 17.47 -2.40
CA MET A 143 16.68 18.75 -2.84
C MET A 143 17.34 19.94 -2.13
N ILE A 144 17.59 19.83 -0.83
CA ILE A 144 18.21 20.91 -0.02
C ILE A 144 19.68 21.10 -0.40
N LEU A 145 20.42 20.00 -0.59
CA LEU A 145 21.85 20.04 -0.92
C LEU A 145 22.10 20.32 -2.41
N GLY A 146 21.09 20.20 -3.26
CA GLY A 146 21.24 20.30 -4.72
C GLY A 146 22.05 19.16 -5.35
N ARG A 147 22.31 18.08 -4.61
CA ARG A 147 23.08 16.90 -5.03
C ARG A 147 22.65 15.66 -4.26
N ILE A 148 22.96 14.48 -4.78
CA ILE A 148 22.70 13.22 -4.08
C ILE A 148 23.56 13.19 -2.77
N PRO A 149 22.94 12.92 -1.60
CA PRO A 149 23.68 12.81 -0.34
C PRO A 149 24.68 11.65 -0.36
N GLY A 150 25.90 11.91 0.09
CA GLY A 150 26.96 10.91 0.25
C GLY A 150 27.08 10.42 1.68
N ALA A 151 28.08 9.57 1.96
CA ALA A 151 28.32 9.02 3.29
C ALA A 151 28.54 10.10 4.37
N ALA A 152 29.18 11.22 4.00
CA ALA A 152 29.41 12.36 4.90
C ALA A 152 28.11 13.06 5.34
N ASP A 153 27.07 13.01 4.51
CA ASP A 153 25.77 13.65 4.78
C ASP A 153 24.84 12.76 5.61
N ALA A 154 25.26 11.53 5.95
CA ALA A 154 24.43 10.57 6.68
C ALA A 154 23.85 11.10 8.01
N PRO A 155 24.56 11.91 8.82
CA PRO A 155 23.95 12.56 9.99
C PRO A 155 22.83 13.54 9.62
N PHE A 156 23.02 14.31 8.55
CA PHE A 156 22.03 15.28 8.07
C PHE A 156 20.76 14.59 7.57
N VAL A 157 20.90 13.54 6.75
CA VAL A 157 19.77 12.71 6.29
C VAL A 157 19.01 12.11 7.48
N ARG A 158 19.72 11.55 8.46
CA ARG A 158 19.10 10.99 9.68
C ARG A 158 18.38 12.05 10.51
N GLY A 159 18.92 13.26 10.58
CA GLY A 159 18.25 14.39 11.23
C GLY A 159 16.92 14.75 10.56
N ILE A 160 16.91 14.84 9.22
CA ILE A 160 15.67 15.07 8.46
C ILE A 160 14.68 13.92 8.67
N ALA A 161 15.14 12.66 8.65
CA ALA A 161 14.28 11.50 8.88
C ALA A 161 13.60 11.55 10.25
N ALA A 162 14.34 11.93 11.30
CA ALA A 162 13.79 12.10 12.64
C ALA A 162 12.73 13.21 12.66
N VAL A 163 12.99 14.36 12.04
CA VAL A 163 12.03 15.47 11.95
C VAL A 163 10.75 15.03 11.23
N LEU A 164 10.88 14.39 10.06
CA LEU A 164 9.72 13.88 9.31
C LEU A 164 8.92 12.85 10.12
N PHE A 165 9.61 11.96 10.83
CA PHE A 165 8.97 10.99 11.72
C PHE A 165 8.14 11.68 12.81
N PHE A 166 8.69 12.70 13.47
CA PHE A 166 7.95 13.46 14.48
C PHE A 166 6.77 14.23 13.88
N ILE A 167 6.90 14.79 12.68
CA ILE A 167 5.78 15.44 11.99
C ILE A 167 4.63 14.46 11.76
N VAL A 168 4.94 13.25 11.27
CA VAL A 168 3.93 12.19 11.08
C VAL A 168 3.32 11.80 12.42
N LEU A 169 4.13 11.58 13.46
CA LEU A 169 3.64 11.24 14.79
C LEU A 169 2.68 12.30 15.35
N LEU A 170 3.06 13.58 15.27
CA LEU A 170 2.21 14.69 15.72
C LEU A 170 0.92 14.78 14.90
N THR A 171 1.00 14.57 13.59
CA THR A 171 -0.18 14.54 12.72
C THR A 171 -1.13 13.40 13.11
N LEU A 172 -0.62 12.23 13.51
CA LEU A 172 -1.44 11.12 13.98
C LEU A 172 -2.05 11.38 15.36
N LEU A 173 -1.33 12.05 16.26
CA LEU A 173 -1.81 12.36 17.61
C LEU A 173 -2.92 13.41 17.62
N PHE A 174 -2.85 14.41 16.73
CA PHE A 174 -3.78 15.55 16.70
C PHE A 174 -4.69 15.58 15.46
N GLY A 175 -4.53 14.64 14.54
CA GLY A 175 -5.28 14.57 13.29
C GLY A 175 -6.72 14.13 13.50
N GLY A 176 -7.67 14.90 12.96
CA GLY A 176 -9.08 14.51 12.85
C GLY A 176 -9.31 13.41 11.80
N LYS A 177 -10.38 13.51 10.99
CA LYS A 177 -10.61 12.54 9.89
C LYS A 177 -9.59 12.73 8.75
N VAL A 178 -8.44 12.07 8.86
CA VAL A 178 -7.32 12.13 7.89
C VAL A 178 -7.62 11.38 6.59
N GLU A 179 -8.54 10.42 6.58
CA GLU A 179 -8.76 9.50 5.45
C GLU A 179 -9.08 10.22 4.13
N ARG A 180 -10.04 11.17 4.13
CA ARG A 180 -10.42 11.88 2.90
C ARG A 180 -9.31 12.78 2.38
N MET A 181 -8.55 13.40 3.28
CA MET A 181 -7.38 14.21 2.91
C MET A 181 -6.30 13.32 2.29
N LEU A 182 -6.00 12.18 2.93
CA LEU A 182 -5.01 11.21 2.46
C LEU A 182 -5.40 10.64 1.09
N GLU A 183 -6.67 10.30 0.90
CA GLU A 183 -7.20 9.86 -0.38
C GLU A 183 -6.93 10.90 -1.49
N ILE A 184 -7.24 12.18 -1.25
CA ILE A 184 -7.04 13.25 -2.23
C ILE A 184 -5.55 13.43 -2.53
N VAL A 185 -4.71 13.51 -1.50
CA VAL A 185 -3.26 13.69 -1.65
C VAL A 185 -2.66 12.52 -2.43
N MET A 186 -3.00 11.28 -2.07
CA MET A 186 -2.47 10.09 -2.74
C MET A 186 -2.97 9.97 -4.17
N LYS A 187 -4.22 10.38 -4.47
CA LYS A 187 -4.71 10.47 -5.85
C LYS A 187 -3.87 11.45 -6.68
N VAL A 188 -3.63 12.66 -6.17
CA VAL A 188 -2.85 13.69 -6.87
C VAL A 188 -1.41 13.23 -7.08
N LEU A 189 -0.75 12.70 -6.04
CA LEU A 189 0.62 12.20 -6.14
C LEU A 189 0.73 11.02 -7.11
N THR A 190 -0.17 10.06 -7.02
CA THR A 190 -0.22 8.91 -7.94
C THR A 190 -0.40 9.38 -9.38
N ALA A 191 -1.36 10.28 -9.63
CA ALA A 191 -1.59 10.82 -10.96
C ALA A 191 -0.34 11.55 -11.49
N PHE A 192 0.29 12.40 -10.67
CA PHE A 192 1.52 13.10 -11.02
C PHE A 192 2.64 12.13 -11.40
N ILE A 193 2.90 11.10 -10.57
CA ILE A 193 3.94 10.11 -10.82
C ILE A 193 3.66 9.34 -12.12
N VAL A 194 2.44 8.84 -12.30
CA VAL A 194 2.07 8.06 -13.50
C VAL A 194 2.18 8.91 -14.76
N ILE A 195 1.70 10.16 -14.72
CA ILE A 195 1.80 11.09 -15.86
C ILE A 195 3.28 11.38 -16.16
N ALA A 196 4.10 11.68 -15.15
CA ALA A 196 5.52 11.92 -15.34
C ALA A 196 6.23 10.69 -15.94
N LEU A 197 5.91 9.49 -15.47
CA LEU A 197 6.50 8.26 -16.01
C LEU A 197 6.11 8.03 -17.47
N LEU A 198 4.83 8.18 -17.83
CA LEU A 198 4.34 7.90 -19.17
C LEU A 198 4.73 8.95 -20.20
N PHE A 199 4.71 10.23 -19.83
CA PHE A 199 4.87 11.34 -20.77
C PHE A 199 6.23 12.03 -20.71
N ILE A 200 7.03 11.77 -19.66
CA ILE A 200 8.38 12.35 -19.52
C ILE A 200 9.42 11.23 -19.55
N VAL A 201 9.39 10.31 -18.59
CA VAL A 201 10.47 9.30 -18.46
C VAL A 201 10.46 8.33 -19.62
N LEU A 202 9.34 7.64 -19.87
CA LEU A 202 9.20 6.63 -20.91
C LEU A 202 9.70 7.10 -22.30
N PRO A 203 9.24 8.25 -22.85
CA PRO A 203 9.69 8.69 -24.18
C PRO A 203 11.15 9.17 -24.21
N LEU A 204 11.70 9.64 -23.08
CA LEU A 204 13.06 10.17 -23.03
C LEU A 204 14.11 9.09 -22.74
N THR A 205 13.74 8.00 -22.06
CA THR A 205 14.71 7.02 -21.55
C THR A 205 14.64 5.66 -22.24
N ILE A 206 13.49 5.24 -22.76
CA ILE A 206 13.32 3.88 -23.27
C ILE A 206 13.68 3.78 -24.75
N LYS A 207 14.66 2.93 -25.04
CA LYS A 207 15.09 2.55 -26.40
C LYS A 207 14.44 1.22 -26.78
N MET A 208 14.29 0.99 -28.08
CA MET A 208 13.71 -0.25 -28.61
C MET A 208 14.52 -1.50 -28.20
N ASP A 209 15.85 -1.38 -28.10
CA ASP A 209 16.72 -2.47 -27.70
C ASP A 209 16.46 -2.93 -26.26
N VAL A 210 16.21 -1.98 -25.36
CA VAL A 210 15.87 -2.24 -23.95
C VAL A 210 14.53 -2.96 -23.84
N LEU A 211 13.54 -2.58 -24.66
CA LEU A 211 12.25 -3.29 -24.70
C LEU A 211 12.41 -4.72 -25.20
N ARG A 212 13.32 -4.94 -26.14
CA ARG A 212 13.61 -6.27 -26.66
C ARG A 212 14.27 -7.15 -25.61
N GLU A 213 15.30 -6.64 -24.93
CA GLU A 213 15.98 -7.30 -23.80
C GLU A 213 14.99 -7.66 -22.70
N PHE A 214 14.15 -6.69 -22.29
CA PHE A 214 13.08 -6.93 -21.32
C PHE A 214 12.14 -8.05 -21.76
N ALA A 215 11.68 -8.05 -23.02
CA ALA A 215 10.73 -9.04 -23.53
C ALA A 215 11.27 -10.48 -23.51
N VAL A 216 12.58 -10.66 -23.70
CA VAL A 216 13.23 -11.98 -23.65
C VAL A 216 13.87 -12.30 -22.29
N GLY A 217 13.88 -11.35 -21.36
CA GLY A 217 14.42 -11.50 -20.01
C GLY A 217 15.95 -11.62 -19.95
N LEU A 218 16.66 -11.17 -21.00
CA LEU A 218 18.13 -11.14 -21.08
C LEU A 218 18.67 -9.86 -20.47
#